data_AF-A0A3C1VQC4-F1
#
_entry.id   AF-A0A3C1VQC4-F1
#
_cell.length_a   1.000
_cell.length_b   1.000
_cell.length_c   1.000
_cell.angle_alpha   90.00
_cell.angle_beta   90.00
_cell.angle_gamma   90.00
#
_symmetry.space_group_name_H-M   'P 1'
#
loop_
_entity.id
_entity.type
_entity.pdbx_description
1 polymer ?
#
loop_
_entity_poly.entity_id
_entity_poly.type
_entity_poly.pdbx_seq_one_letter_code
_entity_poly.pdbx_strand_id
1 'polypeptide(L)' 'MPLKNDRFLRALLKQPVDRTPVWMMRQAGR' A
#
# COMPACT_ATOMS: atom_id res chain seq x y z
N MET A 1 -3.30 0.29 -18.02
CA MET A 1 -1.89 0.35 -17.58
C MET A 1 -1.81 -0.14 -16.14
N PRO A 2 -0.80 -0.93 -15.75
CA PRO A 2 -0.65 -1.41 -14.38
C PRO A 2 -0.42 -0.25 -13.39
N LEU A 3 -0.84 -0.44 -12.12
CA LEU A 3 -0.72 0.57 -11.07
C LEU A 3 0.75 0.80 -10.71
N LYS A 4 1.20 2.06 -10.66
CA LYS A 4 2.61 2.40 -10.32
C LYS A 4 2.98 2.10 -8.86
N ASN A 5 2.00 2.02 -7.96
CA ASN A 5 2.22 1.70 -6.54
C ASN A 5 1.15 0.71 -6.05
N ASP A 6 1.46 -0.57 -6.12
CA ASP A 6 0.56 -1.69 -5.82
C ASP A 6 0.91 -2.42 -4.51
N ARG A 7 1.95 -1.98 -3.79
CA ARG A 7 2.48 -2.64 -2.59
C ARG A 7 1.43 -2.93 -1.53
N PHE A 8 0.52 -1.98 -1.31
CA PHE A 8 -0.55 -2.14 -0.32
C PHE A 8 -1.44 -3.35 -0.66
N LEU A 9 -1.86 -3.47 -1.92
CA LEU A 9 -2.69 -4.58 -2.38
C LEU A 9 -1.93 -5.91 -2.35
N ARG A 10 -0.66 -5.90 -2.78
CA ARG A 10 0.22 -7.08 -2.75
C ARG A 10 0.40 -7.61 -1.32
N ALA A 11 0.64 -6.72 -0.36
CA ALA A 11 0.78 -7.10 1.04
C ALA A 11 -0.50 -7.72 1.60
N LEU A 12 -1.68 -7.17 1.27
CA LEU A 12 -2.97 -7.73 1.68
C LEU A 12 -3.23 -9.13 1.09
N LEU A 13 -2.77 -9.36 -0.14
CA LEU A 13 -2.85 -10.65 -0.82
C LEU A 13 -1.69 -11.61 -0.45
N LYS A 14 -0.89 -11.29 0.57
CA LYS A 14 0.26 -12.08 1.02
C LYS A 14 1.31 -12.33 -0.08
N GLN A 15 1.43 -11.41 -1.03
CA GLN A 15 2.46 -11.47 -2.06
C GLN A 15 3.77 -10.83 -1.57
N PRO A 16 4.94 -11.23 -2.10
CA PRO A 16 6.21 -10.59 -1.77
C PRO A 16 6.18 -9.09 -2.08
N VAL A 17 6.72 -8.27 -1.19
CA VAL A 17 6.90 -6.82 -1.36
C VAL A 17 8.33 -6.43 -0.99
N ASP A 18 8.87 -5.40 -1.64
CA ASP A 18 10.22 -4.84 -1.40
C ASP A 18 10.34 -4.19 -0.02
N ARG A 19 9.25 -3.64 0.50
CA ARG A 19 9.16 -2.99 1.82
C ARG A 19 7.74 -3.02 2.35
N THR A 20 7.59 -2.92 3.66
CA THR A 20 6.29 -2.84 4.34
C THR A 20 5.55 -1.57 3.91
N PRO A 21 4.33 -1.66 3.35
CA PRO A 21 3.53 -0.48 3.05
C PRO A 21 3.01 0.15 4.35
N VAL A 22 2.91 1.48 4.39
CA VAL A 22 2.36 2.23 5.53
C VAL A 22 1.20 3.11 5.07
N TRP A 23 0.22 3.28 5.96
CA TRP A 23 -0.88 4.22 5.81
C TRP A 23 -1.30 4.71 7.19
N MET A 24 -1.99 5.84 7.24
CA MET A 24 -2.50 6.42 8.47
C MET A 24 -4.00 6.68 8.34
N MET A 25 -4.77 6.23 9.33
CA MET A 25 -6.18 6.60 9.42
C MET A 25 -6.30 8.10 9.66
N ARG A 26 -7.24 8.76 8.97
CA ARG A 26 -7.44 10.22 9.05
C ARG A 26 -6.17 11.04 8.75
N GLN A 27 -5.35 10.58 7.78
CA GLN A 27 -4.11 11.27 7.38
C GLN A 27 -4.32 12.71 6.87
N ALA A 28 -5.51 13.04 6.40
CA ALA A 28 -5.88 14.39 5.98
C ALA A 28 -6.93 14.93 6.96
N GLY A 29 -6.57 16.01 7.66
CA GLY A 29 -7.46 16.78 8.53
C GLY A 29 -8.05 18.00 7.82
N ARG A 30 -8.96 18.70 8.49
CA ARG A 30 -9.48 19.99 8.05
C ARG A 30 -8.45 21.08 8.29
#